data_AF-A0A5Q4FW99-F1
#
_entry.id   AF-A0A5Q4FW99-F1
#
_cell.length_a   1.000
_cell.length_b   1.000
_cell.length_c   1.000
_cell.angle_alpha   90.00
_cell.angle_beta   90.00
_cell.angle_gamma   90.00
#
_symmetry.space_group_name_H-M   'P 1'
#
loop_
_entity.id
_entity.type
_entity.pdbx_description
1 polymer ?
#
loop_
_entity_poly.entity_id
_entity_poly.type
_entity_poly.pdbx_seq_one_letter_code
_entity_poly.pdbx_strand_id
1 'polypeptide(L)'
;MIAVGSRHGHRRAILRAMFRRKPDLPPDLHAAWWSFVDCAEVIEAGRRVLLGTLPTGRVEPAPIGAGTDAVRRSITDARAWMPDWRLDELEHDWQECVDALDAAEKALDDVDQVAASTDELEELLTILQDVIDPLDTFADAEREWRRRWRPPKERADVG
;
A
#
# COMPACT_ATOMS: atom_id res chain seq x y z
N MET A 1 -23.34 -56.93 -23.86
CA MET A 1 -22.73 -56.86 -22.51
C MET A 1 -22.16 -55.46 -22.37
N ILE A 2 -22.82 -54.59 -21.59
CA ILE A 2 -22.50 -53.15 -21.50
C ILE A 2 -21.53 -52.95 -20.33
N ALA A 3 -20.35 -52.39 -20.59
CA ALA A 3 -19.42 -51.95 -19.56
C ALA A 3 -19.83 -50.56 -19.07
N VAL A 4 -20.45 -50.51 -17.89
CA VAL A 4 -20.62 -49.30 -17.08
C VAL A 4 -19.52 -49.29 -16.03
N GLY A 5 -18.67 -48.27 -16.01
CA GLY A 5 -17.77 -48.08 -14.87
C GLY A 5 -16.79 -46.91 -15.02
N SER A 6 -16.81 -46.03 -14.02
CA SER A 6 -15.76 -45.02 -13.72
C SER A 6 -15.76 -43.70 -14.49
N ARG A 7 -16.87 -42.95 -14.37
CA ARG A 7 -16.87 -41.46 -14.48
C ARG A 7 -16.91 -40.73 -13.11
N HIS A 8 -16.60 -41.43 -12.02
CA HIS A 8 -16.74 -40.89 -10.65
C HIS A 8 -15.43 -40.43 -9.98
N GLY A 9 -14.26 -40.72 -10.57
CA GLY A 9 -12.96 -40.30 -10.00
C GLY A 9 -12.54 -38.87 -10.36
N HIS A 10 -12.79 -38.42 -11.59
CA HIS A 10 -12.30 -37.12 -12.08
C HIS A 10 -13.08 -35.91 -11.55
N ARG A 11 -14.40 -36.06 -11.30
CA ARG A 11 -15.23 -34.97 -10.76
C ARG A 11 -14.85 -34.56 -9.33
N ARG A 12 -14.33 -35.48 -8.51
CA ARG A 12 -13.90 -35.20 -7.13
C ARG A 12 -12.57 -34.45 -7.05
N ALA A 13 -11.66 -34.66 -8.00
CA ALA A 13 -10.37 -33.97 -8.06
C ALA A 13 -10.52 -32.51 -8.51
N ILE A 14 -11.37 -32.26 -9.50
CA ILE A 14 -11.65 -30.90 -10.03
C ILE A 14 -12.30 -30.01 -8.95
N LEU A 15 -13.23 -30.56 -8.16
CA LEU A 15 -13.86 -29.82 -7.05
C LEU A 15 -12.93 -29.60 -5.86
N ARG A 16 -11.90 -30.44 -5.65
CA ARG A 16 -10.88 -30.24 -4.60
C ARG A 16 -9.86 -29.15 -4.95
N ALA A 17 -9.55 -28.97 -6.24
CA ALA A 17 -8.66 -27.90 -6.70
C ALA A 17 -9.32 -26.52 -6.62
N MET A 18 -10.64 -26.44 -6.77
CA MET A 18 -11.40 -25.17 -6.76
C MET A 18 -11.56 -24.51 -5.38
N PHE A 19 -11.19 -25.18 -4.29
CA PHE A 19 -11.29 -24.64 -2.93
C PHE A 19 -10.00 -24.84 -2.13
N ARG A 20 -8.84 -24.62 -2.75
CA ARG A 20 -7.60 -24.53 -1.98
C ARG A 20 -7.65 -23.25 -1.17
N ARG A 21 -8.12 -23.37 0.08
CA ARG A 21 -8.13 -22.27 1.06
C ARG A 21 -6.73 -21.68 1.12
N LYS A 22 -6.68 -20.36 1.08
CA LYS A 22 -5.45 -19.60 1.25
C LYS A 22 -4.77 -20.03 2.56
N PRO A 23 -3.45 -20.31 2.54
CA PRO A 23 -2.75 -20.66 3.77
C PRO A 23 -2.76 -19.48 4.74
N ASP A 24 -2.72 -19.78 6.03
CA ASP A 24 -2.42 -18.77 7.05
C ASP A 24 -1.01 -18.22 6.86
N LEU A 25 -0.81 -16.97 7.26
CA LEU A 25 0.53 -16.40 7.33
C LEU A 25 1.32 -17.15 8.42
N PRO A 26 2.52 -17.68 8.11
CA PRO A 26 3.40 -18.30 9.11
C PRO A 26 3.65 -17.38 10.31
N PRO A 27 3.61 -17.88 11.57
CA PRO A 27 3.78 -17.06 12.77
C PRO A 27 5.08 -16.24 12.82
N ASP A 28 6.15 -16.78 12.27
CA ASP A 28 7.46 -16.13 12.12
C ASP A 28 7.44 -14.91 11.19
N LEU A 29 6.45 -14.81 10.30
CA LEU A 29 6.24 -13.67 9.41
C LEU A 29 5.22 -12.66 9.94
N HIS A 30 4.63 -12.87 11.12
CA HIS A 30 3.64 -11.93 11.68
C HIS A 30 4.26 -10.57 11.97
N ALA A 31 5.51 -10.53 12.44
CA ALA A 31 6.23 -9.28 12.68
C ALA A 31 6.38 -8.47 11.37
N ALA A 32 6.83 -9.11 10.29
CA ALA A 32 6.95 -8.49 8.97
C ALA A 32 5.62 -7.95 8.45
N TRP A 33 4.53 -8.71 8.60
CA TRP A 33 3.19 -8.22 8.25
C TRP A 33 2.80 -6.96 9.02
N TRP A 34 3.04 -6.93 10.33
CA TRP A 34 2.71 -5.75 11.13
C TRP A 34 3.61 -4.56 10.83
N SER A 35 4.91 -4.77 10.55
CA SER A 35 5.79 -3.71 10.07
C SER A 35 5.32 -3.14 8.73
N PHE A 36 4.84 -3.99 7.81
CA PHE A 36 4.22 -3.53 6.57
C PHE A 36 2.95 -2.69 6.84
N VAL A 37 2.06 -3.14 7.73
CA VAL A 37 0.85 -2.39 8.09
C VAL A 37 1.20 -1.03 8.69
N ASP A 38 2.12 -0.98 9.66
CA ASP A 38 2.57 0.27 10.29
C ASP A 38 3.17 1.22 9.23
N CYS A 39 3.98 0.67 8.31
CA CYS A 39 4.56 1.42 7.19
C CYS A 39 3.47 2.03 6.28
N ALA A 40 2.48 1.24 5.86
CA ALA A 40 1.40 1.69 4.99
C ALA A 40 0.48 2.71 5.69
N GLU A 41 0.19 2.51 6.98
CA GLU A 41 -0.64 3.43 7.77
C GLU A 41 0.00 4.81 7.91
N VAL A 42 1.32 4.87 8.11
CA VAL A 42 2.06 6.14 8.17
C VAL A 42 1.99 6.88 6.83
N ILE A 43 2.19 6.19 5.71
CA ILE A 43 2.04 6.81 4.37
C ILE A 43 0.63 7.35 4.16
N GLU A 44 -0.38 6.56 4.49
CA GLU A 44 -1.78 6.98 4.38
C GLU A 44 -2.13 8.16 5.31
N ALA A 45 -1.52 8.24 6.50
CA ALA A 45 -1.67 9.40 7.36
C ALA A 45 -1.12 10.68 6.70
N GLY A 46 0.07 10.60 6.09
CA GLY A 46 0.65 11.69 5.29
C GLY A 46 -0.25 12.13 4.14
N ARG A 47 -0.74 11.17 3.32
CA ARG A 47 -1.64 11.44 2.20
C ARG A 47 -2.92 12.14 2.64
N ARG A 48 -3.53 11.72 3.75
CA ARG A 48 -4.73 12.36 4.30
C ARG A 48 -4.50 13.80 4.71
N VAL A 49 -3.33 14.12 5.29
CA VAL A 49 -2.99 15.50 5.65
C VAL A 49 -2.83 16.35 4.39
N LEU A 50 -2.11 15.85 3.37
CA LEU A 50 -1.95 16.54 2.10
C LEU A 50 -3.27 16.77 1.38
N LEU A 51 -4.13 15.76 1.27
CA LEU A 51 -5.46 15.94 0.66
C LEU A 51 -6.34 16.89 1.47
N GLY A 52 -6.13 16.99 2.78
CA GLY A 52 -6.82 17.94 3.65
C GLY A 52 -6.42 19.41 3.45
N THR A 53 -5.32 19.70 2.75
CA THR A 53 -4.94 21.07 2.36
C THR A 53 -5.59 21.50 1.05
N LEU A 54 -6.32 20.62 0.37
CA LEU A 54 -7.06 20.98 -0.83
C LEU A 54 -8.34 21.73 -0.45
N PRO A 55 -8.76 22.74 -1.24
CA PRO A 55 -9.98 23.49 -1.00
C PRO A 55 -11.22 22.62 -1.32
N THR A 56 -11.61 21.74 -0.41
CA THR A 56 -12.83 20.93 -0.52
C THR A 56 -13.94 21.53 0.34
N GLY A 57 -14.77 22.39 -0.23
CA GLY A 57 -15.97 22.93 0.43
C GLY A 57 -15.82 24.35 0.98
N ARG A 58 -16.39 24.62 2.17
CA ARG A 58 -16.55 25.98 2.75
C ARG A 58 -15.57 26.32 3.87
N VAL A 59 -14.66 25.43 4.21
CA VAL A 59 -13.65 25.64 5.25
C VAL A 59 -12.37 26.12 4.59
N GLU A 60 -11.74 27.13 5.18
CA GLU A 60 -10.41 27.59 4.74
C GLU A 60 -9.40 26.44 4.91
N PRO A 61 -8.76 25.96 3.82
CA PRO A 61 -7.81 24.87 3.93
C PRO A 61 -6.55 25.31 4.67
N ALA A 62 -5.86 24.35 5.29
CA ALA A 62 -4.51 24.59 5.76
C ALA A 62 -3.56 24.87 4.56
N PRO A 63 -2.44 25.58 4.76
CA PRO A 63 -1.47 25.81 3.70
C PRO A 63 -0.93 24.49 3.14
N ILE A 64 -0.80 24.40 1.82
CA ILE A 64 -0.29 23.22 1.11
C ILE A 64 1.07 22.74 1.62
N GLY A 65 1.95 23.67 2.03
CA GLY A 65 3.25 23.34 2.64
C GLY A 65 3.15 22.49 3.91
N ALA A 66 2.08 22.62 4.69
CA ALA A 66 1.85 21.74 5.84
C ALA A 66 1.52 20.31 5.40
N GLY A 67 0.85 20.16 4.25
CA GLY A 67 0.56 18.89 3.61
C GLY A 67 1.82 18.22 3.06
N THR A 68 2.64 18.95 2.30
CA THR A 68 3.88 18.42 1.72
C THR A 68 4.87 18.03 2.81
N ASP A 69 5.01 18.84 3.87
CA ASP A 69 5.82 18.50 5.05
C ASP A 69 5.35 17.22 5.76
N ALA A 70 4.04 17.00 5.84
CA ALA A 70 3.49 15.79 6.46
C ALA A 70 3.82 14.53 5.63
N VAL A 71 3.78 14.62 4.30
CA VAL A 71 4.16 13.52 3.41
C VAL A 71 5.67 13.27 3.49
N ARG A 72 6.53 14.30 3.48
CA ARG A 72 7.99 14.13 3.66
C ARG A 72 8.34 13.37 4.94
N ARG A 73 7.69 13.71 6.06
CA ARG A 73 7.86 12.99 7.33
C ARG A 73 7.37 11.55 7.23
N SER A 74 6.20 11.35 6.65
CA SER A 74 5.63 10.01 6.49
C SER A 74 6.51 9.11 5.61
N ILE A 75 7.11 9.66 4.54
CA ILE A 75 8.11 8.95 3.72
C ILE A 75 9.34 8.60 4.54
N THR A 76 9.87 9.55 5.31
CA THR A 76 11.04 9.32 6.18
C THR A 76 10.77 8.20 7.19
N ASP A 77 9.62 8.25 7.85
CA ASP A 77 9.20 7.24 8.82
C ASP A 77 8.99 5.88 8.14
N ALA A 78 8.29 5.84 6.99
CA ALA A 78 8.07 4.63 6.21
C ALA A 78 9.39 3.95 5.81
N ARG A 79 10.39 4.71 5.37
CA ARG A 79 11.73 4.18 5.05
C ARG A 79 12.38 3.45 6.22
N ALA A 80 12.12 3.86 7.46
CA ALA A 80 12.63 3.17 8.64
C ALA A 80 11.99 1.78 8.83
N TRP A 81 10.73 1.61 8.44
CA TRP A 81 10.00 0.34 8.51
C TRP A 81 10.27 -0.59 7.32
N MET A 82 10.68 -0.05 6.16
CA MET A 82 10.89 -0.82 4.93
C MET A 82 11.71 -2.11 5.13
N PRO A 83 12.88 -2.09 5.79
CA PRO A 83 13.70 -3.31 5.93
C PRO A 83 13.00 -4.43 6.71
N ASP A 84 12.11 -4.09 7.64
CA ASP A 84 11.53 -5.04 8.60
C ASP A 84 10.45 -5.95 7.99
N TRP A 85 9.94 -5.58 6.81
CA TRP A 85 8.94 -6.39 6.11
C TRP A 85 9.43 -6.98 4.79
N ARG A 86 10.71 -6.79 4.44
CA ARG A 86 11.30 -7.34 3.23
C ARG A 86 11.36 -8.87 3.28
N LEU A 87 10.74 -9.52 2.30
CA LEU A 87 10.71 -10.97 2.14
C LEU A 87 11.02 -11.34 0.68
N ASP A 88 11.73 -12.44 0.46
CA ASP A 88 12.07 -12.92 -0.89
C ASP A 88 10.81 -13.10 -1.76
N GLU A 89 9.71 -13.59 -1.19
CA GLU A 89 8.45 -13.77 -1.91
C GLU A 89 7.80 -12.46 -2.35
N LEU A 90 8.13 -11.33 -1.71
CA LEU A 90 7.57 -10.00 -1.93
C LEU A 90 8.63 -9.00 -2.42
N GLU A 91 9.81 -9.47 -2.82
CA GLU A 91 10.93 -8.61 -3.17
C GLU A 91 10.60 -7.59 -4.26
N HIS A 92 9.81 -7.98 -5.26
CA HIS A 92 9.35 -7.09 -6.31
C HIS A 92 8.45 -5.97 -5.74
N ASP A 93 7.41 -6.34 -5.00
CA ASP A 93 6.46 -5.38 -4.40
C ASP A 93 7.15 -4.45 -3.39
N TRP A 94 8.16 -4.98 -2.68
CA TRP A 94 9.02 -4.22 -1.78
C TRP A 94 9.83 -3.17 -2.53
N GLN A 95 10.49 -3.54 -3.63
CA GLN A 95 11.28 -2.61 -4.43
C GLN A 95 10.40 -1.55 -5.10
N GLU A 96 9.23 -1.93 -5.61
CA GLU A 96 8.26 -0.96 -6.18
C GLU A 96 7.83 0.07 -5.11
N CYS A 97 7.64 -0.35 -3.85
CA CYS A 97 7.36 0.58 -2.75
C CYS A 97 8.55 1.52 -2.47
N VAL A 98 9.80 1.03 -2.53
CA VAL A 98 11.00 1.88 -2.38
C VAL A 98 11.04 2.94 -3.49
N ASP A 99 10.87 2.51 -4.74
CA ASP A 99 10.91 3.38 -5.91
C ASP A 99 9.76 4.41 -5.87
N ALA A 100 8.59 4.01 -5.39
CA ALA A 100 7.45 4.89 -5.16
C ALA A 100 7.74 5.97 -4.11
N LEU A 101 8.42 5.63 -3.00
CA LEU A 101 8.84 6.61 -2.00
C LEU A 101 9.81 7.64 -2.59
N ASP A 102 10.78 7.18 -3.39
CA ASP A 102 11.75 8.06 -4.08
C ASP A 102 11.03 8.99 -5.07
N ALA A 103 10.10 8.46 -5.86
CA ALA A 103 9.34 9.23 -6.84
C ALA A 103 8.45 10.29 -6.16
N ALA A 104 7.70 9.90 -5.12
CA ALA A 104 6.85 10.80 -4.37
C ALA A 104 7.65 11.89 -3.66
N GLU A 105 8.78 11.55 -3.05
CA GLU A 105 9.66 12.51 -2.38
C GLU A 105 10.18 13.58 -3.36
N LYS A 106 10.59 13.16 -4.56
CA LYS A 106 11.04 14.07 -5.60
C LYS A 106 9.92 15.00 -6.10
N ALA A 107 8.71 14.48 -6.29
CA ALA A 107 7.57 15.25 -6.78
C ALA A 107 7.08 16.32 -5.77
N LEU A 108 7.36 16.17 -4.48
CA LEU A 108 6.96 17.15 -3.45
C LEU A 108 7.61 18.53 -3.66
N ASP A 109 8.83 18.57 -4.20
CA ASP A 109 9.50 19.84 -4.49
C ASP A 109 8.80 20.58 -5.64
N ASP A 110 8.32 19.84 -6.64
CA ASP A 110 7.55 20.39 -7.76
C ASP A 110 6.18 20.91 -7.28
N VAL A 111 5.53 20.22 -6.35
CA VAL A 111 4.27 20.70 -5.71
C VAL A 111 4.49 22.04 -5.01
N ASP A 112 5.54 22.16 -4.19
CA ASP A 112 5.84 23.40 -3.47
C ASP A 112 6.15 24.55 -4.45
N GLN A 113 6.85 24.26 -5.55
CA GLN A 113 7.13 25.25 -6.59
C GLN A 113 5.86 25.72 -7.31
N VAL A 114 5.01 24.77 -7.75
CA VAL A 114 3.74 25.09 -8.44
C VAL A 114 2.87 25.93 -7.53
N ALA A 115 2.66 25.50 -6.28
CA ALA A 115 1.86 26.23 -5.30
C ALA A 115 2.35 27.66 -5.01
N ALA A 116 3.65 27.92 -5.13
CA ALA A 116 4.20 29.26 -4.98
C ALA A 116 4.03 30.15 -6.23
N SER A 117 3.72 29.55 -7.38
CA SER A 117 3.73 30.21 -8.69
C SER A 117 2.35 30.39 -9.33
N THR A 118 1.34 29.62 -8.89
CA THR A 118 0.00 29.61 -9.45
C THR A 118 -1.08 29.55 -8.36
N ASP A 119 -2.23 30.18 -8.62
CA ASP A 119 -3.45 30.00 -7.84
C ASP A 119 -4.41 29.00 -8.52
N GLU A 120 -4.00 28.41 -9.66
CA GLU A 120 -4.82 27.48 -10.43
C GLU A 120 -4.87 26.10 -9.77
N LEU A 121 -6.03 25.76 -9.21
CA LEU A 121 -6.24 24.48 -8.52
C LEU A 121 -6.01 23.27 -9.43
N GLU A 122 -6.36 23.35 -10.71
CA GLU A 122 -6.20 22.22 -11.65
C GLU A 122 -4.72 21.88 -11.89
N GLU A 123 -3.86 22.90 -11.95
CA GLU A 123 -2.42 22.74 -12.07
C GLU A 123 -1.83 22.08 -10.82
N LEU A 124 -2.25 22.54 -9.63
CA LEU A 124 -1.87 21.93 -8.36
C LEU A 124 -2.36 20.48 -8.23
N LEU A 125 -3.60 20.19 -8.62
CA LEU A 125 -4.14 18.82 -8.58
C LEU A 125 -3.41 17.88 -9.53
N THR A 126 -2.97 18.39 -10.67
CA THR A 126 -2.19 17.61 -11.65
C THR A 126 -0.85 17.20 -11.03
N ILE A 127 -0.08 18.14 -10.48
CA ILE A 127 1.22 17.81 -9.89
C ILE A 127 1.10 16.96 -8.60
N LEU A 128 0.00 17.10 -7.86
CA LEU A 128 -0.27 16.24 -6.70
C LEU A 128 -0.45 14.77 -7.07
N GLN A 129 -0.94 14.45 -8.28
CA GLN A 129 -1.03 13.06 -8.74
C GLN A 129 0.36 12.42 -8.83
N ASP A 130 1.39 13.16 -9.21
CA ASP A 130 2.77 12.67 -9.26
C ASP A 130 3.33 12.30 -7.87
N VAL A 131 2.72 12.81 -6.79
CA VAL A 131 3.02 12.38 -5.40
C VAL A 131 2.13 11.21 -4.99
N ILE A 132 0.83 11.27 -5.31
CA ILE A 132 -0.20 10.39 -4.77
C ILE A 132 -0.25 9.04 -5.48
N ASP A 133 -0.10 9.01 -6.80
CA ASP A 133 -0.25 7.80 -7.62
C ASP A 133 0.87 6.77 -7.35
N PRO A 134 2.17 7.15 -7.25
CA PRO A 134 3.22 6.18 -6.93
C PRO A 134 2.96 5.46 -5.60
N LEU A 135 2.41 6.18 -4.61
CA LEU A 135 2.15 5.64 -3.28
C LEU A 135 1.04 4.58 -3.24
N ASP A 136 0.21 4.46 -4.29
CA ASP A 136 -0.77 3.38 -4.39
C ASP A 136 -0.12 1.99 -4.50
N THR A 137 1.18 1.93 -4.80
CA THR A 137 1.99 0.70 -4.76
C THR A 137 1.93 0.01 -3.39
N PHE A 138 1.76 0.75 -2.28
CA PHE A 138 1.54 0.13 -0.96
C PHE A 138 0.23 -0.68 -0.91
N ALA A 139 -0.82 -0.23 -1.59
CA ALA A 139 -2.06 -0.99 -1.71
C ALA A 139 -1.90 -2.22 -2.63
N ASP A 140 -1.04 -2.15 -3.65
CA ASP A 140 -0.66 -3.33 -4.45
C ASP A 140 0.11 -4.35 -3.61
N ALA A 141 1.10 -3.90 -2.83
CA ALA A 141 1.84 -4.76 -1.90
C ALA A 141 0.91 -5.42 -0.86
N GLU A 142 -0.06 -4.68 -0.30
CA GLU A 142 -1.05 -5.26 0.62
C GLU A 142 -1.90 -6.32 -0.07
N ARG A 143 -2.39 -6.02 -1.28
CA ARG A 143 -3.16 -6.98 -2.09
C ARG A 143 -2.36 -8.25 -2.33
N GLU A 144 -1.06 -8.12 -2.49
CA GLU A 144 -0.16 -9.21 -2.74
C GLU A 144 0.11 -10.08 -1.48
N TRP A 145 0.37 -9.47 -0.32
CA TRP A 145 0.33 -10.16 0.98
C TRP A 145 -0.96 -10.96 1.14
N ARG A 146 -2.10 -10.28 0.91
CA ARG A 146 -3.44 -10.83 0.95
C ARG A 146 -3.77 -11.70 -0.25
N ARG A 147 -2.89 -11.90 -1.23
CA ARG A 147 -3.00 -12.87 -2.34
C ARG A 147 -2.26 -14.17 -1.99
N ARG A 148 -1.16 -14.08 -1.26
CA ARG A 148 -0.35 -15.22 -0.81
C ARG A 148 -0.86 -15.85 0.49
N TRP A 149 -1.17 -15.04 1.50
CA TRP A 149 -1.53 -15.53 2.84
C TRP A 149 -2.79 -14.90 3.42
N ARG A 150 -3.38 -15.56 4.41
CA ARG A 150 -4.40 -14.97 5.28
C ARG A 150 -3.66 -14.30 6.46
N PRO A 151 -3.60 -12.96 6.52
CA PRO A 151 -2.89 -12.28 7.59
C PRO A 151 -3.58 -12.48 8.95
N PRO A 152 -2.85 -12.34 10.06
CA PRO A 152 -3.44 -12.32 11.40
C PRO A 152 -4.45 -11.18 11.53
N LYS A 153 -5.51 -11.40 12.33
CA LYS A 153 -6.53 -10.38 12.60
C LYS A 153 -6.13 -9.42 13.73
N GLU A 154 -5.30 -9.91 14.63
CA GLU A 154 -4.92 -9.23 15.87
C GLU A 154 -3.40 -9.30 15.99
N ARG A 155 -2.81 -8.18 16.42
CA ARG A 155 -1.40 -8.15 16.80
C ARG A 155 -1.31 -8.89 18.12
N ALA A 156 -0.54 -9.98 18.18
CA ALA A 156 -0.30 -10.63 19.46
C ALA A 156 0.35 -9.60 20.38
N ASP A 157 -0.20 -9.41 21.58
CA ASP A 157 0.39 -8.54 22.59
C ASP A 157 1.83 -8.99 22.83
N VAL A 158 2.79 -8.15 22.41
CA VAL A 158 4.19 -8.35 22.74
C VAL A 158 4.34 -7.93 24.20
N GLY A 159 4.14 -8.90 25.10
CA GLY A 159 4.37 -8.75 26.54
C GLY A 159 5.85 -8.70 26.90
#